data_AF-A0A7Y2LUX4-F1
#
_entry.id   AF-A0A7Y2LUX4-F1
#
_cell.length_a   1.000
_cell.length_b   1.000
_cell.length_c   1.000
_cell.angle_alpha   90.00
_cell.angle_beta   90.00
_cell.angle_gamma   90.00
#
_symmetry.space_group_name_H-M   'P 1'
#
loop_
_entity.id
_entity.type
_entity.pdbx_description
1 polymer ?
#
loop_
_entity_poly.entity_id
_entity_poly.type
_entity_poly.pdbx_seq_one_letter_code
_entity_poly.pdbx_strand_id
1 'polypeptide(L)'
;MSLLRQIQNDAVDASVKVSDLLRKCKILAYRLGNEDFKSWVENELNGYPEFKEELPQYRVLKNLNSKGHFSGPFDSGIRNADIPIYNLPENLQEIVSTIIFHQPIAALEDLASSESELSQPWQPIILAKYGMQMYQGYSCLQAWKVIPTSVVIGIVDTIKTKILNFVCKHPLNPIAMF
;
A
#
# COMPACT_ATOMS: atom_id res chain seq x y z
N MET A 1 4.55 -29.17 17.43
CA MET A 1 4.94 -28.63 16.10
C MET A 1 5.94 -27.51 16.31
N SER A 2 7.02 -27.45 15.52
CA SER A 2 7.97 -26.33 15.59
C SER A 2 7.32 -25.03 15.09
N LEU A 3 7.75 -23.88 15.61
CA LEU A 3 7.26 -22.56 15.19
C LEU A 3 7.39 -22.37 13.68
N LEU A 4 8.51 -22.80 13.10
CA LEU A 4 8.74 -22.73 11.66
C LEU A 4 7.67 -23.49 10.87
N ARG A 5 7.30 -24.70 11.31
CA ARG A 5 6.27 -25.51 10.65
C ARG A 5 4.88 -24.89 10.77
N GLN A 6 4.59 -24.23 11.90
CA GLN A 6 3.34 -23.46 12.03
C GLN A 6 3.31 -22.30 11.03
N ILE A 7 4.40 -21.54 10.91
CA ILE A 7 4.49 -20.43 9.95
C ILE A 7 4.37 -20.94 8.50
N GLN A 8 4.97 -22.09 8.16
CA GLN A 8 4.81 -22.71 6.83
C GLN A 8 3.35 -23.04 6.52
N ASN A 9 2.66 -23.69 7.45
CA ASN A 9 1.26 -24.07 7.28
C ASN A 9 0.36 -22.83 7.15
N ASP A 10 0.56 -21.84 8.02
CA ASP A 10 -0.21 -20.60 8.01
C ASP A 10 0.05 -19.75 6.75
N ALA A 11 1.27 -19.77 6.23
CA ALA A 11 1.64 -19.02 5.03
C ALA A 11 0.94 -19.54 3.76
N VAL A 12 0.52 -20.79 3.73
CA VAL A 12 -0.25 -21.38 2.61
C VAL A 12 -1.76 -21.44 2.87
N ASP A 13 -2.20 -21.07 4.09
CA ASP A 13 -3.61 -21.03 4.45
C ASP A 13 -4.21 -19.66 4.12
N ALA A 14 -5.16 -19.62 3.19
CA ALA A 14 -5.83 -18.39 2.77
C ALA A 14 -6.66 -17.72 3.88
N SER A 15 -7.08 -18.48 4.91
CA SER A 15 -7.88 -17.95 6.03
C SER A 15 -7.06 -17.18 7.06
N VAL A 16 -5.72 -17.37 7.06
CA VAL A 16 -4.83 -16.72 8.02
C VAL A 16 -4.46 -15.32 7.54
N LYS A 17 -4.75 -14.34 8.40
CA LYS A 17 -4.31 -12.95 8.24
C LYS A 17 -2.78 -12.86 8.27
N VAL A 18 -2.24 -12.06 7.38
CA VAL A 18 -0.81 -11.75 7.30
C VAL A 18 -0.33 -11.06 8.58
N SER A 19 -1.16 -10.25 9.23
CA SER A 19 -0.83 -9.65 10.53
C SER A 19 -0.58 -10.71 11.62
N ASP A 20 -1.37 -11.78 11.67
CA ASP A 20 -1.19 -12.90 12.61
C ASP A 20 0.06 -13.72 12.28
N LEU A 21 0.28 -13.98 10.99
CA LEU A 21 1.47 -14.66 10.50
C LEU A 21 2.75 -13.88 10.85
N LEU A 22 2.74 -12.55 10.71
CA LEU A 22 3.86 -11.68 11.05
C LEU A 22 4.17 -11.68 12.55
N ARG A 23 3.17 -11.83 13.44
CA ARG A 23 3.42 -11.98 14.89
C ARG A 23 4.21 -13.26 15.20
N LYS A 24 3.92 -14.36 14.49
CA LYS A 24 4.74 -15.59 14.58
C LYS A 24 6.14 -15.38 14.00
N CYS A 25 6.24 -14.65 12.89
CA CYS A 25 7.52 -14.28 12.29
C CYS A 25 8.37 -13.40 13.22
N LYS A 26 7.76 -12.52 14.02
CA LYS A 26 8.46 -11.72 15.04
C LYS A 26 9.16 -12.65 16.04
N ILE A 27 8.43 -13.62 16.60
CA ILE A 27 9.02 -14.62 17.52
C ILE A 27 10.18 -15.37 16.84
N LEU A 28 10.01 -15.76 15.57
CA LEU A 28 11.07 -16.44 14.80
C LEU A 28 12.29 -15.54 14.59
N ALA A 29 12.10 -14.27 14.23
CA ALA A 29 13.17 -13.31 13.99
C ALA A 29 14.05 -13.12 15.24
N TYR A 30 13.42 -12.98 16.42
CA TYR A 30 14.12 -12.91 17.70
C TYR A 30 14.92 -14.18 18.01
N ARG A 31 14.40 -15.38 17.66
CA ARG A 31 15.10 -16.65 17.88
C ARG A 31 16.29 -16.85 16.96
N LEU A 32 16.19 -16.37 15.71
CA LEU A 32 17.24 -16.49 14.71
C LEU A 32 18.33 -15.42 14.87
N GLY A 33 18.08 -14.35 15.63
CA GLY A 33 19.00 -13.21 15.73
C GLY A 33 19.18 -12.46 14.41
N ASN A 34 18.21 -12.58 13.49
CA ASN A 34 18.26 -11.93 12.18
C ASN A 34 17.66 -10.52 12.28
N GLU A 35 18.53 -9.51 12.42
CA GLU A 35 18.11 -8.12 12.64
C GLU A 35 17.40 -7.51 11.41
N ASP A 36 17.76 -7.89 10.18
CA ASP A 36 17.09 -7.43 8.96
C ASP A 36 15.64 -7.91 8.91
N PHE A 37 15.43 -9.20 9.17
CA PHE A 37 14.09 -9.79 9.19
C PHE A 37 13.26 -9.24 10.35
N LYS A 38 13.87 -9.07 11.53
CA LYS A 38 13.23 -8.45 12.68
C LYS A 38 12.78 -7.02 12.38
N SER A 39 13.67 -6.19 11.85
CA SER A 39 13.34 -4.81 11.44
C SER A 39 12.22 -4.80 10.41
N TRP A 40 12.30 -5.64 9.38
CA TRP A 40 11.24 -5.75 8.38
C TRP A 40 9.88 -6.13 9.01
N VAL A 41 9.82 -7.16 9.86
CA VAL A 41 8.59 -7.57 10.55
C VAL A 41 8.03 -6.45 11.44
N GLU A 42 8.87 -5.73 12.19
CA GLU A 42 8.41 -4.60 13.00
C GLU A 42 7.82 -3.48 12.14
N ASN A 43 8.43 -3.16 11.00
CA ASN A 43 7.88 -2.13 10.10
C ASN A 43 6.57 -2.58 9.46
N GLU A 44 6.43 -3.84 9.06
CA GLU A 44 5.17 -4.35 8.51
C GLU A 44 4.05 -4.34 9.57
N LEU A 45 4.36 -4.65 10.83
CA LEU A 45 3.39 -4.68 11.94
C LEU A 45 3.02 -3.29 12.47
N ASN A 46 3.97 -2.36 12.56
CA ASN A 46 3.78 -1.05 13.18
C ASN A 46 3.61 0.09 12.16
N GLY A 47 3.83 -0.19 10.88
CA GLY A 47 3.93 0.81 9.84
C GLY A 47 5.34 1.34 9.66
N TYR A 48 5.54 2.04 8.53
CA TYR A 48 6.79 2.66 8.14
C TYR A 48 6.76 4.15 8.50
N PRO A 49 7.80 4.70 9.13
CA PRO A 49 7.92 6.13 9.33
C PRO A 49 7.81 6.89 8.00
N GLU A 50 7.16 8.06 8.01
CA GLU A 50 6.93 8.88 6.81
C GLU A 50 8.25 9.31 6.14
N PHE A 51 9.30 9.55 6.93
CA PHE A 51 10.62 9.98 6.47
C PHE A 51 11.60 8.83 6.22
N LYS A 52 11.12 7.58 6.16
CA LYS A 52 12.02 6.45 5.92
C LYS A 52 12.46 6.44 4.46
N GLU A 53 13.76 6.62 4.23
CA GLU A 53 14.37 6.66 2.90
C GLU A 53 14.20 5.34 2.13
N GLU A 54 14.19 4.21 2.85
CA GLU A 54 14.06 2.88 2.24
C GLU A 54 12.72 2.21 2.58
N LEU A 55 11.75 2.42 1.71
CA LEU A 55 10.49 1.68 1.67
C LEU A 55 10.60 0.50 0.70
N PRO A 56 10.01 -0.66 1.03
CA PRO A 56 9.89 -1.74 0.06
C PRO A 56 9.11 -1.28 -1.18
N GLN A 57 9.54 -1.66 -2.37
CA GLN A 57 8.92 -1.21 -3.63
C GLN A 57 7.42 -1.51 -3.73
N TYR A 58 6.96 -2.63 -3.18
CA TYR A 58 5.53 -2.96 -3.15
C TYR A 58 4.69 -2.03 -2.24
N ARG A 59 5.31 -1.16 -1.42
CA ARG A 59 4.60 -0.11 -0.68
C ARG A 59 4.38 1.16 -1.51
N VAL A 60 4.91 1.22 -2.74
CA VAL A 60 4.82 2.39 -3.63
C VAL A 60 4.04 1.99 -4.88
N LEU A 61 2.90 2.63 -5.13
CA LEU A 61 2.16 2.47 -6.40
C LEU A 61 2.30 3.72 -7.22
N LYS A 62 2.63 3.54 -8.50
CA LYS A 62 2.77 4.61 -9.49
C LYS A 62 1.71 4.46 -10.58
N ASN A 63 1.55 5.48 -11.41
CA ASN A 63 0.66 5.49 -12.57
C ASN A 63 -0.82 5.31 -12.21
N LEU A 64 -1.25 5.85 -11.07
CA LEU A 64 -2.66 5.88 -10.68
C LEU A 64 -3.42 6.94 -11.48
N ASN A 65 -4.65 6.59 -11.83
CA ASN A 65 -5.60 7.53 -12.41
C ASN A 65 -6.15 8.46 -11.33
N SER A 66 -6.46 9.69 -11.72
CA SER A 66 -7.12 10.66 -10.85
C SER A 66 -8.46 11.07 -11.44
N LYS A 67 -9.43 11.30 -10.55
CA LYS A 67 -10.77 11.79 -10.89
C LYS A 67 -11.07 13.08 -10.15
N GLY A 68 -12.03 13.84 -10.67
CA GLY A 68 -12.44 15.09 -10.04
C GLY A 68 -13.87 15.52 -10.29
N HIS A 69 -14.23 16.56 -9.55
CA HIS A 69 -15.47 17.31 -9.69
C HIS A 69 -15.16 18.71 -10.18
N PHE A 70 -15.93 19.15 -11.17
CA PHE A 70 -15.70 20.39 -11.89
C PHE A 70 -16.97 21.23 -11.91
N SER A 71 -16.82 22.54 -11.78
CA SER A 71 -17.90 23.52 -11.92
C SER A 71 -17.55 24.49 -13.05
N GLY A 72 -18.54 24.82 -13.87
CA GLY A 72 -18.41 25.67 -15.05
C GLY A 72 -19.50 26.74 -15.10
N PRO A 73 -19.59 27.48 -16.22
CA PRO A 73 -20.55 28.56 -16.40
C PRO A 73 -21.99 28.05 -16.36
N PHE A 74 -22.94 28.95 -16.06
CA PHE A 74 -24.39 28.66 -16.04
C PHE A 74 -24.77 27.48 -15.14
N ASP A 75 -24.13 27.36 -13.98
CA ASP A 75 -24.33 26.27 -13.01
C ASP A 75 -24.08 24.86 -13.59
N SER A 76 -23.28 24.78 -14.66
CA SER A 76 -22.86 23.50 -15.21
C SER A 76 -21.81 22.84 -14.31
N GLY A 77 -21.79 21.51 -14.29
CA GLY A 77 -20.78 20.77 -13.55
C GLY A 77 -20.55 19.37 -14.10
N ILE A 78 -19.33 18.88 -13.95
CA ILE A 78 -18.93 17.53 -14.34
C ILE A 78 -18.53 16.78 -13.07
N ARG A 79 -19.09 15.58 -12.88
CA ARG A 79 -18.81 14.72 -11.72
C ARG A 79 -18.02 13.50 -12.16
N ASN A 80 -17.12 13.03 -11.29
CA ASN A 80 -16.28 11.85 -11.50
C ASN A 80 -15.52 11.84 -12.84
N ALA A 81 -15.10 13.01 -13.33
CA ALA A 81 -14.38 13.13 -14.59
C ALA A 81 -12.92 12.70 -14.42
N ASP A 82 -12.36 11.98 -15.38
CA ASP A 82 -10.94 11.65 -15.39
C ASP A 82 -10.09 12.91 -15.55
N ILE A 83 -9.02 13.04 -14.77
CA ILE A 83 -8.16 14.21 -14.82
C ILE A 83 -6.99 13.93 -15.77
N PRO A 84 -6.83 14.71 -16.86
CA PRO A 84 -5.66 14.63 -17.72
C PRO A 84 -4.44 15.20 -16.99
N ILE A 85 -3.72 14.36 -16.24
CA ILE A 85 -2.58 14.79 -15.43
C ILE A 85 -1.42 15.31 -16.27
N TYR A 86 -1.34 14.96 -17.56
CA TYR A 86 -0.30 15.41 -18.49
C TYR A 86 -0.29 16.94 -18.71
N ASN A 87 -1.37 17.64 -18.36
CA ASN A 87 -1.42 19.11 -18.35
C ASN A 87 -0.71 19.74 -17.15
N LEU A 88 -0.31 18.96 -16.14
CA LEU A 88 0.39 19.44 -14.96
C LEU A 88 1.92 19.39 -15.16
N PRO A 89 2.68 20.22 -14.43
CA PRO A 89 4.13 20.08 -14.32
C PRO A 89 4.57 18.65 -13.95
N GLU A 90 5.66 18.14 -14.53
CA GLU A 90 6.13 16.75 -14.34
C GLU A 90 6.25 16.33 -12.87
N ASN A 91 6.75 17.21 -12.00
CA ASN A 91 6.86 16.94 -10.57
C ASN A 91 5.49 16.72 -9.92
N LEU A 92 4.45 17.43 -10.37
CA LEU A 92 3.09 17.23 -9.90
C LEU A 92 2.48 15.97 -10.48
N GLN A 93 2.78 15.62 -11.74
CA GLN A 93 2.32 14.36 -12.34
C GLN A 93 2.72 13.17 -11.49
N GLU A 94 3.96 13.11 -11.02
CA GLU A 94 4.42 12.03 -10.14
C GLU A 94 3.67 12.03 -8.80
N ILE A 95 3.48 13.20 -8.17
CA ILE A 95 2.77 13.33 -6.90
C ILE A 95 1.30 12.88 -7.00
N VAL A 96 0.61 13.27 -8.07
CA VAL A 96 -0.83 12.97 -8.25
C VAL A 96 -1.11 11.60 -8.86
N SER A 97 -0.07 10.88 -9.32
CA SER A 97 -0.19 9.51 -9.81
C SER A 97 0.48 8.47 -8.91
N THR A 98 1.10 8.91 -7.81
CA THR A 98 1.80 8.01 -6.87
C THR A 98 1.11 7.99 -5.51
N ILE A 99 1.01 6.80 -4.91
CA ILE A 99 0.65 6.63 -3.50
C ILE A 99 1.70 5.77 -2.80
N ILE A 100 1.94 6.11 -1.53
CA ILE A 100 2.88 5.40 -0.67
C ILE A 100 2.12 4.93 0.57
N PHE A 101 2.24 3.65 0.88
CA PHE A 101 1.56 3.00 1.99
C PHE A 101 2.49 2.85 3.21
N HIS A 102 2.34 3.77 4.17
CA HIS A 102 3.09 3.76 5.42
C HIS A 102 2.39 2.98 6.55
N GLN A 103 1.10 2.74 6.42
CA GLN A 103 0.28 2.12 7.45
C GLN A 103 0.69 0.66 7.76
N PRO A 104 0.42 0.20 9.00
CA PRO A 104 0.50 -1.20 9.39
C PRO A 104 -0.22 -2.13 8.40
N ILE A 105 0.29 -3.36 8.25
CA ILE A 105 -0.34 -4.38 7.41
C ILE A 105 -1.79 -4.64 7.77
N ALA A 106 -2.15 -4.58 9.06
CA ALA A 106 -3.53 -4.78 9.51
C ALA A 106 -4.50 -3.75 8.91
N ALA A 107 -4.05 -2.51 8.69
CA ALA A 107 -4.84 -1.48 8.03
C ALA A 107 -4.98 -1.76 6.52
N LEU A 108 -3.95 -2.31 5.88
CA LEU A 108 -4.04 -2.73 4.47
C LEU A 108 -4.97 -3.93 4.29
N GLU A 109 -4.97 -4.87 5.24
CA GLU A 109 -5.91 -6.01 5.24
C GLU A 109 -7.37 -5.54 5.34
N ASP A 110 -7.62 -4.52 6.17
CA ASP A 110 -8.94 -3.90 6.31
C ASP A 110 -9.35 -3.18 5.01
N LEU A 111 -8.46 -2.37 4.44
CA LEU A 111 -8.68 -1.71 3.15
C LEU A 111 -8.91 -2.70 2.00
N ALA A 112 -8.19 -3.82 1.98
CA ALA A 112 -8.35 -4.88 0.99
C ALA A 112 -9.70 -5.62 1.11
N SER A 113 -10.30 -5.60 2.29
CA SER A 113 -11.61 -6.21 2.57
C SER A 113 -12.77 -5.24 2.37
N SER A 114 -12.50 -3.97 2.08
CA SER A 114 -13.51 -2.95 1.86
C SER A 114 -14.19 -3.12 0.48
N GLU A 115 -15.51 -3.04 0.45
CA GLU A 115 -16.31 -3.00 -0.79
C GLU A 115 -16.33 -1.61 -1.43
N SER A 116 -15.84 -0.58 -0.73
CA SER A 116 -15.87 0.81 -1.20
C SER A 116 -14.68 1.12 -2.11
N GLU A 117 -14.86 2.04 -3.06
CA GLU A 117 -13.76 2.57 -3.85
C GLU A 117 -12.73 3.27 -2.95
N LEU A 118 -11.51 2.74 -2.93
CA LEU A 118 -10.41 3.36 -2.21
C LEU A 118 -9.96 4.61 -2.97
N SER A 119 -9.82 5.72 -2.24
CA SER A 119 -9.38 6.98 -2.83
C SER A 119 -8.50 7.78 -1.89
N GLN A 120 -7.66 8.63 -2.46
CA GLN A 120 -6.87 9.61 -1.71
C GLN A 120 -7.07 11.00 -2.31
N PRO A 121 -7.59 11.98 -1.54
CA PRO A 121 -7.78 13.33 -2.04
C PRO A 121 -6.43 13.95 -2.42
N TRP A 122 -6.44 14.78 -3.46
CA TRP A 122 -5.31 15.62 -3.78
C TRP A 122 -5.11 16.67 -2.68
N GLN A 123 -3.87 17.16 -2.54
CA GLN A 123 -3.61 18.26 -1.62
C GLN A 123 -4.35 19.52 -2.10
N PRO A 124 -5.07 20.24 -1.22
CA PRO A 124 -5.85 21.42 -1.60
C PRO A 124 -5.06 22.50 -2.33
N ILE A 125 -3.76 22.62 -2.03
CA ILE A 125 -2.87 23.59 -2.68
C ILE A 125 -2.71 23.34 -4.19
N ILE A 126 -2.83 22.08 -4.63
CA ILE A 126 -2.76 21.72 -6.06
C ILE A 126 -4.01 22.26 -6.76
N LEU A 127 -5.19 22.09 -6.15
CA LEU A 127 -6.45 22.58 -6.69
C LEU A 127 -6.48 24.11 -6.76
N ALA A 128 -5.99 24.78 -5.72
CA ALA A 128 -5.92 26.24 -5.68
C ALA A 128 -5.04 26.85 -6.80
N LYS A 129 -3.98 26.14 -7.21
CA LYS A 129 -3.04 26.63 -8.23
C LYS A 129 -3.39 26.17 -9.66
N TYR A 130 -3.86 24.93 -9.80
CA TYR A 130 -3.99 24.25 -11.10
C TYR A 130 -5.42 23.83 -11.44
N GLY A 131 -6.40 24.09 -10.57
CA GLY A 131 -7.78 23.61 -10.73
C GLY A 131 -8.48 24.06 -12.02
N MET A 132 -8.05 25.18 -12.61
CA MET A 132 -8.59 25.70 -13.88
C MET A 132 -7.84 25.20 -15.13
N GLN A 133 -6.73 24.48 -14.97
CA GLN A 133 -5.86 24.06 -16.07
C GLN A 133 -6.22 22.68 -16.64
N MET A 134 -7.21 22.00 -16.05
CA MET A 134 -7.58 20.62 -16.42
C MET A 134 -8.64 20.58 -17.52
N TYR A 135 -9.71 21.37 -17.38
CA TYR A 135 -10.81 21.46 -18.33
C TYR A 135 -11.09 22.92 -18.67
N GLN A 136 -11.11 23.24 -19.96
CA GLN A 136 -11.32 24.61 -20.42
C GLN A 136 -12.68 25.14 -19.97
N GLY A 137 -12.68 26.28 -19.27
CA GLY A 137 -13.90 26.91 -18.77
C GLY A 137 -14.44 26.30 -17.47
N TYR A 138 -13.78 25.30 -16.90
CA TYR A 138 -14.17 24.67 -15.65
C TYR A 138 -13.12 24.87 -14.55
N SER A 139 -13.57 24.91 -13.30
CA SER A 139 -12.72 24.90 -12.12
C SER A 139 -12.90 23.59 -11.35
N CYS A 140 -11.79 22.93 -11.03
CA CYS A 140 -11.77 21.73 -10.21
C CYS A 140 -12.06 22.06 -8.74
N LEU A 141 -13.16 21.51 -8.21
CA LEU A 141 -13.58 21.69 -6.82
C LEU A 141 -12.95 20.63 -5.90
N GLN A 142 -12.83 19.41 -6.42
CA GLN A 142 -12.29 18.27 -5.68
C GLN A 142 -11.60 17.34 -6.67
N ALA A 143 -10.44 16.82 -6.29
CA ALA A 143 -9.75 15.76 -7.02
C ALA A 143 -9.24 14.70 -6.06
N TRP A 144 -9.18 13.46 -6.54
CA TRP A 144 -8.65 12.33 -5.79
C TRP A 144 -8.00 11.32 -6.73
N LYS A 145 -7.03 10.59 -6.18
CA LYS A 145 -6.45 9.39 -6.78
C LYS A 145 -7.43 8.24 -6.58
N VAL A 146 -7.65 7.46 -7.63
CA VAL A 146 -8.42 6.21 -7.57
C VAL A 146 -7.44 5.08 -7.27
N ILE A 147 -7.68 4.34 -6.20
CA ILE A 147 -6.81 3.26 -5.75
C ILE A 147 -7.57 1.95 -6.00
N PRO A 148 -7.14 1.11 -6.95
CA PRO A 148 -7.79 -0.17 -7.16
C PRO A 148 -7.53 -1.10 -5.96
N THR A 149 -8.59 -1.68 -5.39
CA THR A 149 -8.50 -2.62 -4.25
C THR A 149 -7.60 -3.81 -4.56
N SER A 150 -7.59 -4.27 -5.82
CA SER A 150 -6.71 -5.35 -6.30
C SER A 150 -5.23 -5.08 -6.05
N VAL A 151 -4.81 -3.82 -6.08
CA VAL A 151 -3.41 -3.48 -5.84
C VAL A 151 -3.08 -3.60 -4.36
N VAL A 152 -3.97 -3.18 -3.46
CA VAL A 152 -3.80 -3.37 -2.01
C VAL A 152 -3.77 -4.85 -1.65
N ILE A 153 -4.63 -5.67 -2.27
CA ILE A 153 -4.58 -7.14 -2.16
C ILE A 153 -3.21 -7.66 -2.59
N GLY A 154 -2.66 -7.15 -3.71
CA GLY A 154 -1.32 -7.52 -4.19
C GLY A 154 -0.19 -7.17 -3.20
N ILE A 155 -0.32 -6.07 -2.43
CA ILE A 155 0.64 -5.73 -1.36
C ILE A 155 0.61 -6.80 -0.26
N VAL A 156 -0.60 -7.13 0.22
CA VAL A 156 -0.80 -8.14 1.28
C VAL A 156 -0.25 -9.50 0.85
N ASP A 157 -0.53 -9.90 -0.39
CA ASP A 157 -0.05 -11.18 -0.95
C ASP A 157 1.47 -11.22 -1.14
N THR A 158 2.08 -10.10 -1.57
CA THR A 158 3.54 -9.97 -1.70
C THR A 158 4.23 -10.19 -0.35
N ILE A 159 3.67 -9.67 0.75
CA ILE A 159 4.20 -9.86 2.09
C ILE A 159 4.11 -11.32 2.51
N LYS A 160 2.97 -11.98 2.26
CA LYS A 160 2.78 -13.41 2.53
C LYS A 160 3.78 -14.27 1.75
N THR A 161 3.97 -13.97 0.47
CA THR A 161 4.98 -14.62 -0.40
C THR A 161 6.41 -14.40 0.11
N LYS A 162 6.74 -13.20 0.61
CA LYS A 162 8.04 -12.94 1.23
C LYS A 162 8.27 -13.79 2.48
N ILE A 163 7.26 -13.94 3.33
CA ILE A 163 7.34 -14.80 4.53
C ILE A 163 7.57 -16.25 4.10
N LEU A 164 6.80 -16.75 3.14
CA LEU A 164 6.96 -18.11 2.62
C LEU A 164 8.38 -18.34 2.09
N ASN A 165 8.89 -17.42 1.27
CA ASN A 165 10.25 -17.47 0.72
C ASN A 165 11.32 -17.47 1.82
N PHE A 166 11.16 -16.66 2.87
CA PHE A 166 12.08 -16.63 3.99
C PHE A 166 12.14 -17.99 4.71
N VAL A 167 10.98 -18.57 4.97
CA VAL A 167 10.84 -19.81 5.73
C VAL A 167 11.27 -21.05 4.94
N CYS A 168 11.06 -21.06 3.62
CA CYS A 168 11.58 -22.11 2.74
C CYS A 168 13.12 -22.11 2.66
N LYS A 169 13.78 -20.95 2.75
CA LYS A 169 15.24 -20.83 2.73
C LYS A 169 15.93 -21.27 4.03
N HIS A 170 15.19 -21.34 5.14
CA HIS A 170 15.70 -21.76 6.44
C HIS A 170 15.10 -23.11 6.83
N PRO A 171 15.49 -24.22 6.18
CA PRO A 171 14.96 -25.53 6.52
C PRO A 171 15.27 -25.87 7.99
N LEU A 172 14.38 -26.65 8.62
CA LEU A 172 14.63 -27.19 9.96
C LEU A 172 15.98 -27.92 9.94
N ASN A 173 16.99 -27.36 10.61
CA ASN A 173 18.23 -28.07 10.81
C ASN A 173 17.92 -29.28 11.71
N PRO A 174 18.06 -30.55 11.26
CA PRO A 174 17.67 -31.71 12.06
C PRO A 174 18.51 -31.89 13.34
N ILE A 175 19.60 -31.12 13.50
CA ILE A 175 20.63 -31.35 14.50
C ILE A 175 20.34 -30.63 15.84
N ALA A 176 19.40 -29.69 15.89
CA ALA A 176 19.08 -28.95 17.12
C ALA A 176 18.02 -29.63 18.02
N MET A 177 17.79 -30.94 17.84
CA MET A 177 16.83 -31.73 18.64
C MET A 177 17.48 -32.86 19.48
N PHE A 178 18.80 -32.80 19.70
CA PHE A 178 19.50 -33.60 20.71
C PHE A 178 20.38 -32.72 21.59
#